data_AF-C0FRA7-F1
#
_entry.id   AF-C0FRA7-F1
#
_cell.length_a   1.000
_cell.length_b   1.000
_cell.length_c   1.000
_cell.angle_alpha   90.00
_cell.angle_beta   90.00
_cell.angle_gamma   90.00
#
_symmetry.space_group_name_H-M   'P 1'
#
loop_
_entity.id
_entity.type
_entity.pdbx_description
1 polymer ?
#
loop_
_entity_poly.entity_id
_entity_poly.type
_entity_poly.pdbx_seq_one_letter_code
_entity_poly.pdbx_strand_id
1 'polypeptide(L)'
;MIPDEEDRRMAPTYGEWKTDFSEYVNYSRLNIIMLLSSCFETYLRTVVSLSFESKPGVIINCQDAVDGAALLKRDIMYGNMNDKSYRFGEVIEEVCRGEWANRFCAFQKYFGKLPPQLLDLSKDLDELRVTRNNLGHYFGRRKDVYSAPIDFEPIETTRISHERILKYFKLIYSAAKMIDGYLHKNIIGSYDIIKNISFHCQMVRY
;
A
#
# COMPACT_ATOMS: atom_id res chain seq x y z
N MET A 1 27.23 27.06 23.31
CA MET A 1 26.13 27.79 23.95
C MET A 1 25.13 28.06 22.85
N ILE A 2 23.89 27.60 22.99
CA ILE A 2 22.83 27.82 21.99
C ILE A 2 22.55 29.34 21.98
N PRO A 3 22.43 29.99 20.81
CA PRO A 3 22.09 31.41 20.75
C PRO A 3 20.76 31.71 21.46
N ASP A 4 20.64 32.83 22.17
CA ASP A 4 19.43 33.20 22.95
C ASP A 4 18.13 33.21 22.12
N GLU A 5 18.22 33.42 20.80
CA GLU A 5 17.08 33.35 19.88
C GLU A 5 16.54 31.92 19.68
N GLU A 6 17.39 30.91 19.87
CA GLU A 6 17.05 29.49 19.71
C GLU A 6 16.67 28.82 21.02
N ASP A 7 17.01 29.43 22.16
CA ASP A 7 16.69 28.89 23.50
C ASP A 7 15.17 28.75 23.71
N ARG A 8 14.38 29.66 23.14
CA ARG A 8 12.90 29.60 23.13
C ARG A 8 12.32 28.45 22.31
N ARG A 9 13.13 27.79 21.47
CA ARG A 9 12.71 26.65 20.64
C ARG A 9 12.99 25.31 21.32
N MET A 10 13.70 25.32 22.43
CA MET A 10 14.05 24.15 23.23
C MET A 10 13.12 24.07 24.44
N ALA A 11 12.86 22.85 24.90
CA ALA A 11 12.09 22.67 26.12
C ALA A 11 12.87 23.27 27.32
N PRO A 12 12.28 24.23 28.06
CA PRO A 12 12.95 24.96 29.14
C PRO A 12 13.15 24.08 30.39
N THR A 13 12.40 22.99 30.51
CA THR A 13 12.48 22.06 31.64
C THR A 13 12.63 20.61 31.19
N TYR A 14 13.24 19.78 32.04
CA TYR A 14 13.31 18.34 31.80
C TYR A 14 11.92 17.69 31.67
N GLY A 15 10.91 18.21 32.39
CA GLY A 15 9.53 17.72 32.32
C GLY A 15 8.89 17.99 30.96
N GLU A 16 9.06 19.20 30.42
CA GLU A 16 8.61 19.56 29.07
C GLU A 16 9.37 18.74 28.02
N TRP A 17 10.70 18.62 28.14
CA TRP A 17 11.49 17.81 27.22
C TRP A 17 11.02 16.35 27.18
N LYS A 18 10.70 15.77 28.34
CA LYS A 18 10.20 14.39 28.42
C LYS A 18 8.85 14.23 27.73
N THR A 19 8.00 15.25 27.81
CA THR A 19 6.68 15.28 27.16
C THR A 19 6.85 15.40 25.64
N ASP A 20 7.66 16.35 25.18
CA ASP A 20 7.96 16.56 23.77
C ASP A 20 8.61 15.32 23.13
N PHE A 21 9.52 14.67 23.85
CA PHE A 21 10.13 13.43 23.40
C PHE A 21 9.10 12.29 23.30
N SER A 22 8.14 12.22 24.21
CA SER A 22 7.05 11.24 24.14
C SER A 22 6.14 11.48 22.93
N GLU A 23 5.80 12.75 22.64
CA GLU A 23 5.07 13.14 21.43
C GLU A 23 5.85 12.75 20.18
N TYR A 24 7.13 13.11 20.11
CA TYR A 24 8.00 12.77 19.00
C TYR A 24 7.97 11.27 18.73
N VAL A 25 8.13 10.43 19.76
CA VAL A 25 8.05 8.98 19.63
C VAL A 25 6.69 8.55 19.08
N ASN A 26 5.59 9.14 19.54
CA ASN A 26 4.26 8.82 19.01
C ASN A 26 4.11 9.22 17.53
N TYR A 27 4.57 10.41 17.13
CA TYR A 27 4.54 10.85 15.74
C TYR A 27 5.41 9.97 14.84
N SER A 28 6.59 9.55 15.29
CA SER A 28 7.42 8.59 14.56
C SER A 28 6.68 7.27 14.33
N ARG A 29 5.97 6.77 15.35
CA ARG A 29 5.16 5.54 15.25
C ARG A 29 3.99 5.67 14.28
N LEU A 30 3.30 6.81 14.30
CA LEU A 30 2.25 7.11 13.33
C LEU A 30 2.82 7.13 11.91
N ASN A 31 3.93 7.84 11.69
CA ASN A 31 4.59 7.88 10.38
C ASN A 31 5.05 6.49 9.90
N ILE A 32 5.51 5.62 10.80
CA ILE A 32 5.82 4.23 10.47
C ILE A 32 4.59 3.51 9.90
N ILE A 33 3.40 3.68 10.48
CA ILE A 33 2.15 3.10 9.96
C ILE A 33 1.81 3.66 8.57
N MET A 34 1.94 4.98 8.39
CA MET A 34 1.72 5.62 7.08
C MET A 34 2.63 5.03 6.02
N LEU A 35 3.92 4.90 6.33
CA LEU A 35 4.93 4.36 5.43
C LEU A 35 4.65 2.89 5.13
N LEU A 36 4.41 2.08 6.15
CA LEU A 36 4.09 0.65 6.00
C LEU A 36 2.90 0.41 5.07
N SER A 37 1.80 1.12 5.32
CA SER A 37 0.61 1.03 4.48
C SER A 37 0.90 1.50 3.06
N SER A 38 1.66 2.58 2.87
CA SER A 38 1.97 3.10 1.53
C SER A 38 2.88 2.15 0.76
N CYS A 39 3.90 1.57 1.40
CA CYS A 39 4.75 0.55 0.81
C CYS A 39 3.94 -0.68 0.38
N PHE A 40 3.01 -1.12 1.23
CA PHE A 40 2.16 -2.26 0.90
C PHE A 40 1.22 -1.98 -0.28
N GLU A 41 0.59 -0.79 -0.33
CA GLU A 41 -0.28 -0.38 -1.44
C GLU A 41 0.50 -0.29 -2.76
N THR A 42 1.72 0.26 -2.73
CA THR A 42 2.61 0.31 -3.91
C THR A 42 3.00 -1.09 -4.36
N TYR A 43 3.40 -1.96 -3.43
CA TYR A 43 3.71 -3.36 -3.73
C TYR A 43 2.52 -4.08 -4.36
N LEU A 44 1.33 -3.95 -3.75
CA LEU A 44 0.10 -4.58 -4.21
C LEU A 44 -0.22 -4.16 -5.65
N ARG A 45 -0.14 -2.86 -5.93
CA ARG A 45 -0.34 -2.32 -7.28
C ARG A 45 0.63 -2.95 -8.28
N THR A 46 1.91 -3.07 -7.94
CA THR A 46 2.91 -3.69 -8.80
C THR A 46 2.57 -5.16 -9.12
N VAL A 47 2.29 -5.98 -8.11
CA VAL A 47 2.03 -7.42 -8.32
C VAL A 47 0.71 -7.68 -9.03
N VAL A 48 -0.33 -6.90 -8.74
CA VAL A 48 -1.63 -6.99 -9.43
C VAL A 48 -1.48 -6.60 -10.89
N SER A 49 -0.72 -5.56 -11.18
CA SER A 49 -0.48 -5.12 -12.56
C SER A 49 0.28 -6.17 -13.36
N LEU A 50 1.35 -6.75 -12.78
CA LEU A 50 2.06 -7.87 -13.39
C LEU A 50 1.13 -9.07 -13.65
N SER A 51 0.17 -9.31 -12.75
CA SER A 51 -0.80 -10.40 -12.90
C SER A 51 -1.75 -10.17 -14.07
N PHE A 52 -2.31 -8.97 -14.21
CA PHE A 52 -3.15 -8.62 -15.36
C PHE A 52 -2.37 -8.63 -16.67
N GLU A 53 -1.14 -8.12 -16.66
CA GLU A 53 -0.32 -8.12 -17.87
C GLU A 53 0.11 -9.52 -18.28
N SER A 54 0.41 -10.40 -17.32
CA SER A 54 0.78 -11.79 -17.57
C SER A 54 -0.39 -12.60 -18.14
N LYS A 55 -1.59 -12.46 -17.58
CA LYS A 55 -2.81 -13.15 -18.03
C LYS A 55 -3.93 -12.16 -18.27
N PRO A 56 -3.92 -11.37 -19.35
CA PRO A 56 -4.94 -10.36 -19.61
C PRO A 56 -6.34 -10.95 -19.86
N GLY A 57 -6.43 -12.22 -20.25
CA GLY A 57 -7.69 -12.94 -20.45
C GLY A 57 -8.57 -13.04 -19.19
N VAL A 58 -8.00 -12.81 -17.99
CA VAL A 58 -8.76 -12.77 -16.73
C VAL A 58 -9.89 -11.72 -16.73
N ILE A 59 -9.75 -10.63 -17.49
CA ILE A 59 -10.73 -9.53 -17.55
C ILE A 59 -12.05 -9.99 -18.21
N ILE A 60 -11.96 -10.93 -19.14
CA ILE A 60 -13.11 -11.51 -19.86
C ILE A 60 -13.45 -12.92 -19.36
N ASN A 61 -12.95 -13.32 -18.18
CA ASN A 61 -13.13 -14.64 -17.58
C ASN A 61 -12.62 -15.80 -18.47
N CYS A 62 -11.59 -15.54 -19.28
CA CYS A 62 -10.92 -16.53 -20.12
C CYS A 62 -9.42 -16.50 -19.82
N GLN A 63 -9.05 -16.84 -18.58
CA GLN A 63 -7.71 -16.66 -18.02
C GLN A 63 -6.57 -17.12 -18.94
N ASP A 64 -6.68 -18.30 -19.55
CA ASP A 64 -5.62 -18.90 -20.38
C ASP A 64 -5.81 -18.67 -21.88
N ALA A 65 -6.83 -17.91 -22.30
CA ALA A 65 -7.08 -17.63 -23.71
C ALA A 65 -6.09 -16.62 -24.32
N VAL A 66 -5.48 -15.78 -23.48
CA VAL A 66 -4.53 -14.74 -23.91
C VAL A 66 -3.29 -14.77 -23.03
N ASP A 67 -2.15 -15.06 -23.65
CA ASP A 67 -0.83 -15.05 -23.01
C ASP A 67 -0.16 -13.67 -23.12
N GLY A 68 0.09 -13.04 -21.99
CA GLY A 68 0.78 -11.76 -21.88
C GLY A 68 2.20 -11.79 -22.42
N ALA A 69 2.93 -12.91 -22.29
CA ALA A 69 4.29 -13.02 -22.83
C ALA A 69 4.29 -12.98 -24.36
N ALA A 70 3.27 -13.56 -24.99
CA ALA A 70 3.09 -13.48 -26.44
C ALA A 70 2.77 -12.05 -26.89
N LEU A 71 1.97 -11.29 -26.13
CA LEU A 71 1.69 -9.88 -26.41
C LEU A 71 2.94 -9.02 -26.27
N LEU A 72 3.70 -9.19 -25.20
CA LEU A 72 4.95 -8.48 -24.96
C LEU A 72 6.00 -8.71 -26.05
N LYS A 73 6.06 -9.92 -26.61
CA LYS A 73 6.95 -10.22 -27.74
C LYS A 73 6.56 -9.51 -29.04
N ARG A 74 5.25 -9.25 -29.23
CA ARG A 74 4.72 -8.59 -30.44
C ARG A 74 4.79 -7.07 -30.32
N ASP A 75 4.48 -6.56 -29.14
CA ASP A 75 4.53 -5.14 -28.82
C ASP A 75 5.35 -4.96 -27.54
N ILE A 76 6.56 -4.44 -27.70
CA ILE A 76 7.49 -4.25 -26.59
C ILE A 76 7.05 -3.13 -25.64
N MET A 77 6.08 -2.30 -26.03
CA MET A 77 5.45 -1.29 -25.16
C MET A 77 4.26 -1.86 -24.37
N TYR A 78 3.87 -3.12 -24.61
CA TYR A 78 2.84 -3.79 -23.82
C TYR A 78 3.21 -3.80 -22.33
N GLY A 79 2.25 -3.41 -21.49
CA GLY A 79 2.48 -3.34 -20.04
C GLY A 79 3.32 -2.14 -19.59
N ASN A 80 3.52 -1.13 -20.44
CA ASN A 80 4.12 0.14 -20.05
C ASN A 80 3.08 1.03 -19.36
N MET A 81 3.16 1.16 -18.03
CA MET A 81 2.24 1.98 -17.24
C MET A 81 2.34 3.48 -17.54
N ASN A 82 3.47 3.96 -18.07
CA ASN A 82 3.64 5.37 -18.41
C ASN A 82 3.00 5.72 -19.76
N ASP A 83 2.56 4.71 -20.52
CA ASP A 83 1.82 4.93 -21.75
C ASP A 83 0.35 5.25 -21.44
N LYS A 84 -0.18 6.29 -22.08
CA LYS A 84 -1.61 6.64 -22.04
C LYS A 84 -2.50 5.52 -22.56
N SER A 85 -1.94 4.60 -23.35
CA SER A 85 -2.65 3.43 -23.88
C SER A 85 -2.78 2.26 -22.89
N TYR A 86 -2.27 2.39 -21.66
CA TYR A 86 -2.29 1.32 -20.66
C TYR A 86 -3.74 0.90 -20.29
N ARG A 87 -4.07 -0.35 -20.60
CA ARG A 87 -5.47 -0.84 -20.62
C ARG A 87 -5.96 -1.43 -19.30
N PHE A 88 -5.07 -1.60 -18.33
CA PHE A 88 -5.39 -2.31 -17.08
C PHE A 88 -5.71 -1.38 -15.90
N GLY A 89 -5.64 -0.06 -16.10
CA GLY A 89 -5.77 0.92 -15.02
C GLY A 89 -7.04 0.75 -14.18
N GLU A 90 -8.20 0.63 -14.82
CA GLU A 90 -9.49 0.52 -14.12
C GLU A 90 -9.60 -0.78 -13.29
N VAL A 91 -9.18 -1.91 -13.85
CA VAL A 91 -9.24 -3.21 -13.16
C VAL A 91 -8.22 -3.29 -12.01
N ILE A 92 -7.06 -2.64 -12.16
CA ILE A 92 -6.08 -2.52 -11.07
C ILE A 92 -6.63 -1.65 -9.94
N GLU A 93 -7.29 -0.53 -10.25
CA GLU A 93 -7.92 0.32 -9.25
C GLU A 93 -9.03 -0.42 -8.47
N GLU A 94 -9.84 -1.25 -9.14
CA GLU A 94 -10.88 -2.06 -8.48
C GLU A 94 -10.27 -3.00 -7.41
N VAL A 95 -9.07 -3.52 -7.66
CA VAL A 95 -8.38 -4.46 -6.78
C VAL A 95 -7.55 -3.74 -5.70
N CYS A 96 -6.99 -2.56 -6.00
CA CYS A 96 -6.06 -1.87 -5.11
C CYS A 96 -6.69 -0.74 -4.29
N ARG A 97 -7.93 -0.33 -4.57
CA ARG A 97 -8.57 0.83 -3.90
C ARG A 97 -9.83 0.43 -3.14
N GLY A 98 -10.15 1.21 -2.13
CA GLY A 98 -11.37 1.05 -1.32
C GLY A 98 -11.18 0.10 -0.14
N GLU A 99 -12.28 -0.45 0.34
CA GLU A 99 -12.35 -1.36 1.49
C GLU A 99 -11.83 -2.74 1.14
N TRP A 100 -11.19 -3.42 2.09
CA TRP A 100 -10.57 -4.72 1.82
C TRP A 100 -11.55 -5.82 1.40
N ALA A 101 -12.80 -5.75 1.87
CA ALA A 101 -13.85 -6.65 1.39
C ALA A 101 -14.09 -6.50 -0.12
N ASN A 102 -14.25 -5.26 -0.60
CA ASN A 102 -14.46 -4.98 -2.02
C ASN A 102 -13.24 -5.36 -2.86
N ARG A 103 -12.03 -5.07 -2.34
CA ARG A 103 -10.78 -5.49 -2.99
C ARG A 103 -10.69 -7.01 -3.13
N PHE A 104 -11.06 -7.77 -2.10
CA PHE A 104 -11.07 -9.24 -2.17
C PHE A 104 -12.14 -9.78 -3.11
N CYS A 105 -13.32 -9.17 -3.16
CA CYS A 105 -14.33 -9.50 -4.17
C CYS A 105 -13.79 -9.27 -5.59
N ALA A 106 -13.13 -8.14 -5.85
CA ALA A 106 -12.50 -7.84 -7.13
C ALA A 106 -11.37 -8.83 -7.45
N PHE A 107 -10.51 -9.15 -6.48
CA PHE A 107 -9.49 -10.20 -6.63
C PHE A 107 -10.12 -11.52 -7.06
N GLN A 108 -11.19 -11.94 -6.40
CA GLN A 108 -11.84 -13.21 -6.68
C GLN A 108 -12.56 -13.22 -8.02
N LYS A 109 -13.13 -12.08 -8.43
CA LYS A 109 -13.72 -11.87 -9.75
C LYS A 109 -12.72 -12.10 -10.88
N TYR A 110 -11.49 -11.61 -10.74
CA TYR A 110 -10.48 -11.70 -11.81
C TYR A 110 -9.60 -12.95 -11.72
N PHE A 111 -9.10 -13.28 -10.54
CA PHE A 111 -8.07 -14.32 -10.36
C PHE A 111 -8.61 -15.63 -9.78
N GLY A 112 -9.88 -15.66 -9.37
CA GLY A 112 -10.53 -16.84 -8.79
C GLY A 112 -10.36 -16.94 -7.28
N LYS A 113 -10.56 -18.14 -6.74
CA LYS A 113 -10.69 -18.33 -5.29
C LYS A 113 -9.35 -18.08 -4.56
N LEU A 114 -9.33 -17.02 -3.75
CA LEU A 114 -8.22 -16.71 -2.84
C LEU A 114 -8.11 -17.71 -1.67
N PRO A 115 -6.91 -17.86 -1.06
CA PRO A 115 -6.73 -18.64 0.16
C PRO A 115 -7.61 -18.12 1.31
N PRO A 116 -8.33 -19.00 2.05
CA PRO A 116 -9.18 -18.57 3.16
C PRO A 116 -8.43 -17.77 4.23
N GLN A 117 -7.18 -18.15 4.52
CA GLN A 117 -6.34 -17.47 5.51
C GLN A 117 -6.07 -16.00 5.13
N LEU A 118 -6.07 -15.66 3.85
CA LEU A 118 -5.93 -14.28 3.38
C LEU A 118 -7.23 -13.50 3.60
N LEU A 119 -8.39 -14.14 3.37
CA LEU A 119 -9.70 -13.53 3.61
C LEU A 119 -9.91 -13.23 5.09
N ASP A 120 -9.41 -14.08 5.99
CA ASP A 120 -9.47 -13.88 7.44
C ASP A 120 -8.74 -12.60 7.89
N LEU A 121 -7.76 -12.11 7.12
CA LEU A 121 -7.04 -10.87 7.40
C LEU A 121 -7.84 -9.61 7.03
N SER A 122 -8.99 -9.73 6.36
CA SER A 122 -9.74 -8.60 5.80
C SER A 122 -10.03 -7.51 6.84
N LYS A 123 -10.48 -7.92 8.03
CA LYS A 123 -10.83 -6.98 9.12
C LYS A 123 -9.63 -6.19 9.62
N ASP A 124 -8.51 -6.87 9.86
CA ASP A 124 -7.28 -6.23 10.35
C ASP A 124 -6.66 -5.31 9.28
N LEU A 125 -6.73 -5.71 8.01
CA LEU A 125 -6.27 -4.90 6.88
C LEU A 125 -7.13 -3.64 6.70
N ASP A 126 -8.44 -3.73 6.93
CA ASP A 126 -9.32 -2.58 6.89
C ASP A 126 -9.11 -1.65 8.10
N GLU A 127 -8.85 -2.19 9.29
CA GLU A 127 -8.44 -1.41 10.46
C GLU A 127 -7.16 -0.61 10.17
N LEU A 128 -6.16 -1.24 9.56
CA LEU A 128 -4.93 -0.56 9.12
C LEU A 128 -5.23 0.56 8.12
N ARG A 129 -6.08 0.29 7.11
CA ARG A 129 -6.48 1.28 6.09
C ARG A 129 -7.17 2.49 6.73
N VAL A 130 -8.11 2.26 7.64
CA VAL A 130 -8.83 3.33 8.36
C VAL A 130 -7.87 4.12 9.23
N THR A 131 -6.98 3.44 9.96
CA THR A 131 -5.93 4.10 10.78
C THR A 131 -5.06 5.02 9.92
N ARG A 132 -4.60 4.52 8.76
CA ARG A 132 -3.80 5.30 7.81
C ARG A 132 -4.58 6.48 7.23
N ASN A 133 -5.84 6.30 6.85
CA ASN A 133 -6.65 7.38 6.30
C ASN A 133 -6.88 8.49 7.33
N ASN A 134 -7.15 8.11 8.58
CA ASN A 134 -7.26 9.08 9.67
C ASN A 134 -5.94 9.82 9.89
N LEU A 135 -4.82 9.12 9.80
CA LEU A 135 -3.49 9.74 9.88
C LEU A 135 -3.24 10.71 8.73
N GLY A 136 -3.51 10.31 7.49
CA GLY A 136 -3.26 11.14 6.31
C GLY A 136 -4.18 12.37 6.21
N HIS A 137 -5.44 12.26 6.65
CA HIS A 137 -6.40 13.36 6.57
C HIS A 137 -6.41 14.28 7.79
N TYR A 138 -6.07 13.75 8.97
CA TYR A 138 -6.21 14.47 10.24
C TYR A 138 -4.93 14.46 11.09
N PHE A 139 -3.78 14.10 10.51
CA PHE A 139 -2.49 14.00 11.21
C PHE A 139 -2.55 13.12 12.48
N GLY A 140 -3.39 12.09 12.44
CA GLY A 140 -3.56 11.14 13.55
C GLY A 140 -4.56 11.61 14.60
N ARG A 141 -5.28 12.70 14.36
CA ARG A 141 -6.40 13.18 15.19
C ARG A 141 -7.72 12.60 14.69
N ARG A 142 -8.77 12.60 15.53
CA ARG A 142 -10.09 12.12 15.09
C ARG A 142 -10.87 13.20 14.34
N LYS A 143 -11.63 12.79 13.32
CA LYS A 143 -12.41 13.66 12.43
C LYS A 143 -13.47 14.50 13.15
N ASP A 144 -14.13 13.91 14.15
CA ASP A 144 -15.19 14.52 14.94
C ASP A 144 -14.73 15.77 15.70
N VAL A 145 -13.45 15.81 16.11
CA VAL A 145 -12.90 16.86 16.96
C VAL A 145 -12.55 18.12 16.16
N TYR A 146 -12.18 18.00 14.88
CA TYR A 146 -11.84 19.16 14.03
C TYR A 146 -13.05 19.86 13.39
N SER A 147 -14.26 19.34 13.61
CA SER A 147 -15.48 19.91 13.05
C SER A 147 -16.06 21.04 13.91
N ALA A 148 -15.50 21.29 15.11
CA ALA A 148 -15.88 22.38 16.00
C ALA A 148 -14.94 23.59 15.80
N PRO A 149 -15.41 24.72 15.25
CA PRO A 149 -14.55 25.80 14.76
C PRO A 149 -13.96 26.75 15.84
N ILE A 150 -14.08 26.46 17.14
CA ILE A 150 -13.84 27.47 18.22
C ILE A 150 -12.80 27.03 19.26
N ASP A 151 -12.39 25.76 19.30
CA ASP A 151 -11.44 25.28 20.32
C ASP A 151 -9.99 25.46 19.85
N PHE A 152 -9.24 26.32 20.54
CA PHE A 152 -7.82 26.59 20.30
C PHE A 152 -6.87 25.65 21.09
N GLU A 153 -7.42 24.70 21.84
CA GLU A 153 -6.61 23.78 22.63
C GLU A 153 -5.93 22.70 21.76
N PRO A 154 -4.65 22.35 22.04
CA PRO A 154 -3.97 21.29 21.31
C PRO A 154 -4.67 19.94 21.52
N ILE A 155 -5.29 19.41 20.46
CA ILE A 155 -5.92 18.10 20.50
C ILE A 155 -4.84 17.01 20.43
N GLU A 156 -4.89 16.09 21.39
CA GLU A 156 -3.98 14.94 21.45
C GLU A 156 -4.07 14.06 20.19
N THR A 157 -2.91 13.54 19.79
CA THR A 157 -2.83 12.59 18.69
C THR A 157 -3.16 11.17 19.14
N THR A 158 -3.67 10.37 18.22
CA THR A 158 -3.91 8.94 18.47
C THR A 158 -2.61 8.29 18.94
N ARG A 159 -2.64 7.67 20.12
CA ARG A 159 -1.50 6.95 20.66
C ARG A 159 -1.40 5.57 20.06
N ILE A 160 -0.22 5.25 19.54
CA ILE A 160 0.08 3.94 19.00
C ILE A 160 1.09 3.24 19.91
N SER A 161 0.69 2.09 20.44
CA SER A 161 1.59 1.21 21.19
C SER A 161 2.60 0.55 20.27
N HIS A 162 3.75 0.17 20.82
CA HIS A 162 4.75 -0.59 20.08
C HIS A 162 4.20 -1.94 19.59
N GLU A 163 3.42 -2.62 20.42
CA GLU A 163 2.76 -3.90 20.09
C GLU A 163 1.84 -3.77 18.86
N ARG A 164 1.10 -2.66 18.75
CA ARG A 164 0.23 -2.41 17.60
C ARG A 164 1.01 -2.26 16.31
N ILE A 165 2.19 -1.65 16.35
CA ILE A 165 3.09 -1.55 15.19
C ILE A 165 3.57 -2.93 14.77
N LEU A 166 4.01 -3.76 15.72
CA LEU A 166 4.43 -5.13 15.44
C LEU A 166 3.29 -5.97 14.84
N LYS A 167 2.05 -5.78 15.33
CA LYS A 167 0.84 -6.39 14.74
C LYS A 167 0.71 -6.02 13.26
N TYR A 168 0.85 -4.74 12.92
CA TYR A 168 0.75 -4.29 11.52
C TYR A 168 1.90 -4.78 10.63
N PHE A 169 3.14 -4.84 11.14
CA PHE A 169 4.25 -5.47 10.41
C PHE A 169 3.94 -6.92 10.07
N LYS A 170 3.49 -7.70 11.06
CA LYS A 170 3.13 -9.12 10.86
C LYS A 170 1.96 -9.27 9.90
N LEU A 171 0.96 -8.41 10.00
CA LEU A 171 -0.22 -8.38 9.13
C LEU A 171 0.18 -8.17 7.66
N ILE A 172 0.92 -7.08 7.38
CA ILE A 172 1.37 -6.75 6.02
C ILE A 172 2.25 -7.86 5.47
N TYR A 173 3.21 -8.35 6.25
CA TYR A 173 4.09 -9.44 5.81
C TYR A 173 3.29 -10.70 5.44
N SER A 174 2.32 -11.08 6.28
CA SER A 174 1.49 -12.26 6.05
C SER A 174 0.60 -12.09 4.81
N ALA A 175 -0.05 -10.93 4.67
CA ALA A 175 -0.88 -10.62 3.51
C ALA A 175 -0.05 -10.61 2.22
N ALA A 176 1.09 -9.91 2.21
CA ALA A 176 1.99 -9.85 1.06
C ALA A 176 2.47 -11.24 0.67
N LYS A 177 2.97 -12.05 1.61
CA LYS A 177 3.44 -13.41 1.34
C LYS A 177 2.36 -14.32 0.74
N MET A 178 1.12 -14.22 1.23
CA MET A 178 0.00 -15.02 0.71
C MET A 178 -0.45 -14.57 -0.68
N ILE A 179 -0.53 -13.26 -0.91
CA ILE A 179 -0.85 -12.68 -2.21
C ILE A 179 0.22 -13.06 -3.23
N ASP A 180 1.50 -12.87 -2.88
CA ASP A 180 2.65 -13.20 -3.73
C ASP A 180 2.65 -14.68 -4.11
N GLY A 181 2.56 -15.56 -3.11
CA GLY A 181 2.56 -17.00 -3.33
C GLY A 181 1.38 -17.46 -4.20
N TYR A 182 0.22 -16.82 -4.07
CA TYR A 182 -0.94 -17.12 -4.91
C TYR A 182 -0.77 -16.61 -6.35
N LEU A 183 -0.44 -15.33 -6.53
CA LEU A 183 -0.33 -14.70 -7.84
C LEU A 183 0.85 -15.26 -8.63
N HIS A 184 2.01 -15.45 -7.99
CA HIS A 184 3.20 -16.00 -8.63
C HIS A 184 2.93 -17.42 -9.15
N LYS A 185 2.34 -18.28 -8.32
CA LYS A 185 2.10 -19.69 -8.67
C LYS A 185 1.01 -19.88 -9.72
N ASN A 186 -0.08 -19.11 -9.65
CA ASN A 186 -1.28 -19.38 -10.47
C ASN A 186 -1.42 -18.45 -11.68
N ILE A 187 -0.87 -17.23 -11.60
CA ILE A 187 -1.09 -16.17 -12.59
C ILE A 187 0.21 -15.78 -13.29
N ILE A 188 1.18 -15.20 -12.57
CA ILE A 188 2.36 -14.54 -13.14
C ILE A 188 3.35 -15.55 -13.76
N GLY A 189 3.65 -16.64 -13.04
CA GLY A 189 4.70 -17.59 -13.45
C GLY A 189 6.04 -16.89 -13.64
N SER A 190 6.63 -17.02 -14.83
CA SER A 190 7.92 -16.39 -15.20
C SER A 190 7.77 -15.12 -16.05
N TYR A 191 6.55 -14.57 -16.16
CA TYR A 191 6.30 -13.37 -16.97
C TYR A 191 7.11 -12.15 -16.49
N ASP A 192 7.30 -12.02 -15.18
CA ASP A 192 8.11 -10.98 -14.55
C ASP A 192 9.57 -10.97 -15.05
N ILE A 193 10.18 -12.16 -15.17
CA ILE A 193 11.54 -12.34 -15.69
C ILE A 193 11.59 -11.95 -17.17
N ILE A 194 10.60 -12.41 -17.96
CA ILE A 194 10.52 -12.09 -19.39
C ILE A 194 10.38 -10.58 -19.58
N LYS A 195 9.49 -9.94 -18.82
CA LYS A 195 9.29 -8.49 -18.84
C LYS A 195 10.58 -7.75 -18.52
N ASN A 196 11.28 -8.13 -17.44
CA ASN A 196 12.53 -7.50 -17.04
C ASN A 196 13.60 -7.56 -18.17
N ILE A 197 13.79 -8.73 -18.77
CA ILE A 197 14.73 -8.91 -19.88
C ILE A 197 14.34 -8.05 -21.09
N SER A 198 13.05 -8.04 -21.46
CA SER A 198 12.56 -7.23 -22.59
C SER A 198 12.83 -5.73 -22.39
N PHE A 199 12.62 -5.20 -21.18
CA PHE A 199 12.96 -3.81 -20.85
C PHE A 199 14.47 -3.55 -20.90
N HIS A 200 15.30 -4.47 -20.37
CA HIS A 200 16.75 -4.29 -20.40
C HIS A 200 17.30 -4.31 -21.84
N CYS A 201 16.79 -5.20 -22.69
CA CYS A 201 17.16 -5.24 -24.11
C CYS A 201 16.77 -3.96 -24.88
N GLN A 202 15.77 -3.20 -24.44
CA GLN A 202 15.48 -1.87 -25.03
C GLN A 202 16.57 -0.86 -24.69
N MET A 203 17.02 -0.81 -23.44
CA MET A 203 18.01 0.19 -23.00
C MET A 203 19.38 0.01 -23.65
N VAL A 204 19.74 -1.23 -24.04
CA VAL A 204 21.02 -1.52 -24.72
C VAL A 204 20.97 -1.24 -26.23
N ARG A 205 19.78 -1.02 -26.81
CA ARG A 205 19.61 -0.69 -28.23
C ARG A 205 19.68 0.82 -28.53
N TYR A 206 19.88 1.64 -27.51
CA TYR A 206 20.14 3.08 -27.59
C TYR A 206 21.50 3.40 -27.00
#